data_AF-I3UBR6-F1
#
_entry.id   AF-I3UBR6-F1
#
_cell.length_a   1.000
_cell.length_b   1.000
_cell.length_c   1.000
_cell.angle_alpha   90.00
_cell.angle_beta   90.00
_cell.angle_gamma   90.00
#
_symmetry.space_group_name_H-M   'P 1'
#
loop_
_entity.id
_entity.type
_entity.pdbx_description
1 polymer ?
#
loop_
_entity_poly.entity_id
_entity_poly.type
_entity_poly.pdbx_seq_one_letter_code
_entity_poly.pdbx_strand_id
1 'polypeptide(L)' 'MNHIKSVSVLYEYGQPGVKFHYQNGESRELRNEEAEQFITLVEKQRHRQDIDFLNMSRIRRYVANQYFH' A
#
# COMPACT_ATOMS: atom_id res chain seq x y z
N MET A 1 -4.02 -1.80 17.33
CA MET A 1 -3.90 -1.47 15.89
C MET A 1 -3.61 -2.74 15.13
N ASN A 2 -4.33 -2.96 14.04
CA ASN A 2 -4.29 -4.22 13.29
C ASN A 2 -3.34 -4.07 12.11
N HIS A 3 -2.32 -4.93 12.04
CA HIS A 3 -1.28 -4.77 11.03
C HIS A 3 -1.74 -5.26 9.65
N ILE A 4 -1.32 -4.54 8.62
CA ILE A 4 -1.60 -4.91 7.23
C ILE A 4 -0.62 -6.02 6.84
N LYS A 5 -1.16 -7.19 6.49
CA LYS A 5 -0.43 -8.39 6.08
C LYS A 5 0.04 -8.29 4.64
N SER A 6 -0.84 -7.83 3.75
CA SER A 6 -0.56 -7.69 2.32
C SER A 6 -1.39 -6.57 1.70
N VAL A 7 -0.92 -6.09 0.54
CA VAL A 7 -1.56 -5.02 -0.22
C VAL A 7 -1.71 -5.44 -1.68
N SER A 8 -2.92 -5.31 -2.21
CA SER A 8 -3.24 -5.50 -3.62
C SER A 8 -3.49 -4.15 -4.26
N VAL A 9 -2.88 -3.89 -5.41
CA VAL A 9 -3.22 -2.71 -6.24
C VAL A 9 -4.16 -3.19 -7.34
N LEU A 10 -5.29 -2.52 -7.45
CA LEU A 10 -6.37 -2.75 -8.39
C LEU A 10 -6.37 -1.58 -9.38
N TYR A 11 -6.74 -1.83 -10.63
CA TYR A 11 -7.04 -0.78 -11.59
C TYR A 11 -8.41 -1.06 -12.16
N GLU A 12 -9.40 -0.28 -11.75
CA GLU A 12 -10.78 -0.41 -12.22
C GLU A 12 -11.15 0.85 -12.99
N TYR A 13 -11.63 0.69 -14.22
CA TYR A 13 -12.08 1.80 -15.09
C TYR A 13 -11.03 2.92 -15.28
N GLY A 14 -9.74 2.59 -15.21
CA GLY A 14 -8.64 3.54 -15.33
C GLY A 14 -8.28 4.28 -14.03
N GLN A 15 -8.98 4.01 -12.93
CA GLN A 15 -8.68 4.56 -11.62
C GLN A 15 -7.92 3.56 -10.74
N PRO A 16 -6.91 4.00 -9.97
CA PRO A 16 -6.23 3.13 -9.02
C PRO A 16 -7.13 2.83 -7.82
N GLY A 17 -7.23 1.55 -7.46
CA GLY A 17 -7.77 1.07 -6.20
C GLY A 17 -6.69 0.34 -5.41
N VAL A 18 -6.75 0.36 -4.08
CA VAL A 18 -5.78 -0.35 -3.23
C VAL A 18 -6.51 -1.12 -2.15
N LYS A 19 -6.31 -2.43 -2.08
CA LYS A 19 -6.91 -3.27 -1.05
C LYS A 19 -5.86 -3.71 -0.04
N PHE A 20 -6.09 -3.35 1.22
CA PHE A 20 -5.35 -3.81 2.38
C PHE A 20 -5.98 -5.07 2.94
N HIS A 21 -5.16 -6.08 3.21
CA HIS A 21 -5.58 -7.29 3.90
C HIS A 21 -4.90 -7.31 5.27
N TYR A 22 -5.70 -7.28 6.32
CA TYR A 22 -5.21 -7.23 7.68
C TYR A 22 -4.92 -8.62 8.24
N GLN A 23 -4.13 -8.68 9.32
CA GLN A 23 -3.76 -9.95 9.96
C GLN A 23 -4.95 -10.69 10.57
N ASN A 24 -5.96 -9.99 11.07
CA ASN A 24 -7.19 -10.58 11.61
C ASN A 24 -8.16 -11.11 10.54
N GLY A 25 -7.83 -10.98 9.25
CA GLY A 25 -8.67 -11.41 8.13
C GLY A 25 -9.59 -10.33 7.56
N GLU A 26 -9.64 -9.14 8.16
CA GLU A 26 -10.39 -8.02 7.59
C GLU A 26 -9.69 -7.46 6.35
N SER A 27 -10.44 -6.70 5.55
CA SER A 27 -9.87 -5.95 4.43
C SER A 27 -10.47 -4.55 4.33
N ARG A 28 -9.63 -3.58 3.98
CA ARG A 28 -10.04 -2.20 3.67
C ARG A 28 -9.63 -1.88 2.24
N GLU A 29 -10.48 -1.17 1.52
CA GLU A 29 -10.19 -0.70 0.18
C GLU A 29 -10.07 0.82 0.17
N LEU A 30 -8.97 1.32 -0.38
CA LEU A 30 -8.78 2.72 -0.72
C LEU A 30 -9.17 2.93 -2.18
N ARG A 31 -9.84 4.05 -2.46
CA ARG A 31 -10.28 4.45 -3.80
C ARG A 31 -9.85 5.88 -4.09
N ASN A 32 -9.85 6.26 -5.37
CA ASN A 32 -9.64 7.63 -5.83
C ASN A 32 -8.38 8.25 -5.20
N GLU A 33 -8.53 9.43 -4.56
CA GLU A 33 -7.44 10.21 -3.99
C GLU A 33 -6.62 9.46 -2.92
N GLU A 34 -7.26 8.65 -2.06
CA GLU A 34 -6.55 7.86 -1.05
C GLU A 34 -5.65 6.79 -1.70
N ALA A 35 -6.12 6.17 -2.79
CA ALA A 35 -5.35 5.19 -3.54
C ALA A 35 -4.19 5.85 -4.31
N GLU A 36 -4.40 7.02 -4.90
CA GLU A 36 -3.35 7.81 -5.55
C GLU A 36 -2.28 8.27 -4.57
N GLN A 37 -2.69 8.73 -3.38
CA GLN A 37 -1.77 9.11 -2.31
C GLN A 37 -0.92 7.91 -1.86
N PHE A 38 -1.55 6.73 -1.71
CA PHE A 38 -0.83 5.51 -1.39
C PHE A 38 0.22 5.16 -2.45
N ILE A 39 -0.14 5.18 -3.74
CA ILE A 39 0.78 4.88 -4.84
C ILE A 39 1.94 5.88 -4.87
N THR A 40 1.66 7.17 -4.68
CA THR A 40 2.68 8.23 -4.64
C THR A 40 3.68 8.00 -3.50
N LEU A 41 3.20 7.62 -2.31
CA LEU A 41 4.07 7.29 -1.18
C LEU A 41 4.92 6.04 -1.45
N VAL A 42 4.34 5.02 -2.07
CA VAL A 42 5.06 3.80 -2.48
C VAL A 42 6.19 4.11 -3.44
N GLU A 43 5.95 4.89 -4.50
CA GLU A 43 7.01 5.28 -5.43
C GLU A 43 8.07 6.15 -4.75
N LYS A 44 7.69 7.08 -3.87
CA LYS A 44 8.66 7.86 -3.09
C LYS A 44 9.56 6.98 -2.21
N GLN A 45 8.99 5.97 -1.55
CA GLN A 45 9.78 5.03 -0.73
C GLN A 45 10.63 4.09 -1.59
N ARG A 46 10.20 3.75 -2.81
CA ARG A 46 10.99 2.91 -3.73
C ARG A 46 12.31 3.56 -4.14
N HIS A 47 12.34 4.88 -4.27
CA HIS A 47 13.54 5.63 -4.67
C HIS A 47 14.49 5.93 -3.51
N ARG A 48 14.16 5.51 -2.29
CA ARG A 48 15.03 5.65 -1.13
C ARG A 48 16.18 4.65 -1.21
N GLN A 49 17.41 5.17 -1.10
CA GLN A 49 18.62 4.37 -1.08
C GLN A 49 18.96 3.83 0.31
N ASP A 50 18.30 4.36 1.35
CA ASP A 50 18.56 4.00 2.75
C ASP A 50 17.74 2.80 3.23
N ILE A 51 16.81 2.29 2.41
CA ILE A 51 16.01 1.10 2.73
C ILE A 51 16.06 0.12 1.57
N ASP A 52 16.66 -1.04 1.81
CA ASP A 52 16.85 -2.06 0.77
C ASP A 52 15.57 -2.88 0.57
N PHE A 53 14.64 -2.32 -0.21
CA PHE A 53 13.45 -3.02 -0.61
C PHE A 53 13.69 -3.85 -1.86
N LEU A 54 14.02 -5.12 -1.64
CA LEU A 54 14.20 -6.10 -2.71
C LEU A 54 12.94 -6.38 -3.55
N ASN A 55 11.73 -5.97 -3.08
CA ASN A 55 10.51 -6.08 -3.89
C ASN A 55 9.43 -5.04 -3.52
N MET A 56 8.53 -4.78 -4.49
CA MET A 56 7.40 -3.85 -4.34
C MET A 56 6.40 -4.24 -3.26
N SER A 57 6.19 -5.54 -3.02
CA SER A 57 5.24 -6.00 -1.99
C SER A 57 5.67 -5.58 -0.58
N ARG A 58 6.98 -5.58 -0.29
CA ARG A 58 7.54 -5.13 0.98
C ARG A 58 7.40 -3.63 1.15
N ILE A 59 7.65 -2.84 0.09
CA ILE A 59 7.44 -1.37 0.10
C ILE A 59 5.99 -1.05 0.40
N ARG A 60 5.06 -1.66 -0.35
CA ARG A 60 3.61 -1.44 -0.17
C ARG A 60 3.17 -1.77 1.24
N ARG A 61 3.60 -2.92 1.78
CA ARG A 61 3.29 -3.30 3.17
C ARG A 61 3.88 -2.32 4.18
N TYR A 62 5.12 -1.87 3.98
CA TYR A 62 5.76 -0.88 4.84
C TYR A 62 5.00 0.45 4.85
N VAL A 63 4.71 1.01 3.66
CA VAL A 63 3.94 2.24 3.52
C VAL A 63 2.57 2.12 4.16
N ALA A 64 1.85 1.01 3.89
CA ALA A 64 0.53 0.79 4.45
C ALA A 64 0.55 0.78 5.99
N ASN A 65 1.50 0.05 6.58
CA ASN A 65 1.67 -0.01 8.03
C ASN A 65 2.28 1.24 8.66
N GLN A 66 2.78 2.21 7.87
CA GLN A 66 3.38 3.44 8.38
C GLN A 66 2.46 4.66 8.29
N TYR A 67 1.54 4.66 7.32
CA TYR A 67 0.72 5.84 7.01
C TYR A 67 -0.79 5.62 7.02
N PHE A 68 -1.28 4.36 7.01
CA PHE A 68 -2.71 4.06 6.77
C PHE A 68 -3.35 3.09 7.77
N HIS A 69 -2.65 2.72 8.86
CA HIS A 69 -3.02 1.65 9.82
C HIS A 69 -4.52 1.60 10.16
#